data_AF-A0A5J4RNQ7-F1
#
_entry.id   AF-A0A5J4RNQ7-F1
#
_cell.length_a   1.000
_cell.length_b   1.000
_cell.length_c   1.000
_cell.angle_alpha   90.00
_cell.angle_beta   90.00
_cell.angle_gamma   90.00
#
_symmetry.space_group_name_H-M   'P 1'
#
loop_
_entity.id
_entity.type
_entity.pdbx_description
1 polymer ?
#
loop_
_entity_poly.entity_id
_entity_poly.type
_entity_poly.pdbx_seq_one_letter_code
_entity_poly.pdbx_strand_id
1 'polypeptide(L)'
;MAILLQITEEYPTRKSQIRIIHHEKNRGLAAARNTGLEAATSEYIIHCDSDDWVEKDMCEKMLNEALEHHSDVVVTDYILEYSHKRIYKKQTIPSNNIECINWLLNEKLRGSNWNKLVKRNLLVENSIKYIEGIDMWEDLIISIKIFFFAKKTSYLNEAFYHYIQYNYASYTKLLTRKSLENLISGVEEIEHFFLHKNILDFYVKNLNYLKLAVKLHLLLNSRGKQQLEWNNLYTSANNYIFLYQALSNYLKIALWFASKKK
;
A
#
# COMPACT_ATOMS: atom_id res chain seq x y z
N MET A 1 19.81 -16.52 3.10
CA MET A 1 19.33 -17.87 3.46
C MET A 1 19.74 -18.26 4.89
N ALA A 2 20.99 -18.01 5.31
CA ALA A 2 21.48 -18.39 6.65
C ALA A 2 20.57 -17.95 7.82
N ILE A 3 20.14 -16.69 7.85
CA ILE A 3 19.25 -16.16 8.91
C ILE A 3 17.93 -16.95 8.98
N LEU A 4 17.28 -17.23 7.84
CA LEU A 4 16.00 -17.95 7.82
C LEU A 4 16.15 -19.41 8.29
N LEU A 5 17.26 -20.06 7.92
CA LEU A 5 17.56 -21.43 8.37
C LEU A 5 17.83 -21.46 9.87
N GLN A 6 18.63 -20.52 10.38
CA GLN A 6 18.88 -20.38 11.81
C GLN A 6 17.58 -20.18 12.61
N ILE A 7 16.72 -19.26 12.19
CA ILE A 7 15.42 -19.03 12.85
C ILE A 7 14.56 -20.30 12.82
N THR A 8 14.60 -21.06 11.73
CA THR A 8 13.84 -22.33 11.63
C THR A 8 14.37 -23.39 12.61
N GLU A 9 15.67 -23.38 12.89
CA GLU A 9 16.31 -24.25 13.90
C GLU A 9 15.98 -23.82 15.33
N GLU A 10 15.83 -22.51 15.59
CA GLU A 10 15.42 -21.96 16.89
C GLU A 10 13.95 -22.30 17.23
N TYR A 11 13.09 -22.51 16.23
CA TYR A 11 11.67 -22.84 16.40
C TYR A 11 11.29 -24.19 15.73
N PRO A 12 11.83 -25.33 16.21
CA PRO A 12 11.71 -26.62 15.52
C PRO A 12 10.26 -27.09 15.40
N THR A 13 9.39 -26.75 16.35
CA THR A 13 7.96 -27.09 16.33
C THR A 13 7.16 -26.35 15.24
N ARG A 14 7.70 -25.25 14.70
CA ARG A 14 7.08 -24.46 13.63
C ARG A 14 7.62 -24.81 12.25
N LYS A 15 8.61 -25.70 12.15
CA LYS A 15 9.28 -26.03 10.87
C LYS A 15 8.32 -26.53 9.79
N SER A 16 7.28 -27.28 10.18
CA SER A 16 6.24 -27.75 9.25
C SER A 16 5.30 -26.64 8.76
N GLN A 17 5.26 -25.49 9.44
CA GLN A 17 4.45 -24.32 9.10
C GLN A 17 5.23 -23.31 8.24
N ILE A 18 6.54 -23.50 8.06
CA ILE A 18 7.43 -22.58 7.36
C ILE A 18 7.76 -23.16 5.98
N ARG A 19 7.56 -22.35 4.94
CA ARG A 19 7.99 -22.66 3.57
C ARG A 19 8.91 -21.55 3.08
N ILE A 20 10.15 -21.91 2.73
CA ILE A 20 11.13 -20.99 2.16
C ILE A 20 11.15 -21.19 0.65
N ILE A 21 10.89 -20.12 -0.10
CA ILE A 21 10.90 -20.14 -1.57
C ILE A 21 12.01 -19.21 -2.03
N HIS A 22 12.90 -19.72 -2.87
CA HIS A 22 14.03 -18.99 -3.40
C HIS A 22 13.79 -18.58 -4.86
N HIS A 23 14.16 -17.35 -5.22
CA HIS A 23 14.29 -16.94 -6.61
C HIS A 23 15.78 -16.91 -6.98
N GLU A 24 16.14 -17.51 -8.11
CA GLU A 24 17.51 -17.53 -8.64
C GLU A 24 18.11 -16.12 -8.85
N LYS A 25 17.25 -15.12 -9.04
CA LYS A 25 17.64 -13.71 -9.15
C LYS A 25 16.61 -12.82 -8.47
N ASN A 26 17.01 -11.62 -8.06
CA ASN A 26 16.10 -10.62 -7.53
C ASN A 26 15.09 -10.19 -8.61
N ARG A 27 13.79 -10.38 -8.33
CA ARG A 27 12.67 -10.02 -9.22
C ARG A 27 11.81 -8.86 -8.69
N GLY A 28 12.22 -8.23 -7.59
CA GLY A 28 11.46 -7.18 -6.92
C GLY A 28 10.45 -7.72 -5.90
N LEU A 29 9.86 -6.79 -5.14
CA LEU A 29 8.94 -7.06 -4.03
C LEU A 29 7.60 -7.61 -4.55
N ALA A 30 7.08 -7.02 -5.63
CA ALA A 30 5.85 -7.47 -6.26
C ALA A 30 5.92 -8.95 -6.69
N ALA A 31 7.03 -9.38 -7.31
CA ALA A 31 7.23 -10.76 -7.72
C ALA A 31 7.35 -11.72 -6.52
N ALA A 32 8.02 -11.30 -5.44
CA ALA A 32 8.13 -12.08 -4.21
C ALA A 32 6.75 -12.28 -3.55
N ARG A 33 5.92 -11.23 -3.49
CA ARG A 33 4.55 -11.33 -2.95
C ARG A 33 3.65 -12.21 -3.80
N ASN A 34 3.72 -12.13 -5.13
CA ASN A 34 3.00 -13.05 -6.02
C ASN A 34 3.41 -14.51 -5.78
N THR A 35 4.72 -14.78 -5.65
CA THR A 35 5.23 -16.13 -5.38
C THR A 35 4.69 -16.67 -4.05
N GLY A 36 4.69 -15.83 -3.01
CA GLY A 36 4.11 -16.18 -1.72
C GLY A 36 2.60 -16.46 -1.81
N LEU A 37 1.85 -15.62 -2.53
CA LEU A 37 0.41 -15.78 -2.74
C LEU A 37 0.07 -17.08 -3.49
N GLU A 38 0.82 -17.41 -4.55
CA GLU A 38 0.64 -18.64 -5.33
C GLU A 38 0.96 -19.89 -4.49
N ALA A 39 1.95 -19.80 -3.61
CA ALA A 39 2.30 -20.90 -2.72
C ALA A 39 1.36 -21.04 -1.51
N ALA A 40 0.65 -19.98 -1.11
CA ALA A 40 -0.17 -19.98 0.08
C ALA A 40 -1.39 -20.90 -0.05
N THR A 41 -1.68 -21.65 1.02
CA THR A 41 -2.74 -22.66 1.09
C THR A 41 -3.83 -22.35 2.12
N SER A 42 -3.63 -21.33 2.96
CA SER A 42 -4.59 -20.92 3.98
C SER A 42 -5.81 -20.22 3.38
N GLU A 43 -6.94 -20.22 4.10
CA GLU A 43 -8.15 -19.49 3.68
C GLU A 43 -7.95 -17.97 3.67
N TYR A 44 -7.10 -17.45 4.55
CA TYR A 44 -6.76 -16.03 4.67
C TYR A 44 -5.26 -15.78 4.49
N ILE A 45 -4.93 -14.60 3.98
CA ILE A 45 -3.57 -14.13 3.68
C ILE A 45 -3.34 -12.81 4.39
N ILE A 46 -2.15 -12.65 4.97
CA ILE A 46 -1.64 -11.37 5.47
C ILE A 46 -0.17 -11.24 5.11
N HIS A 47 0.27 -10.01 4.85
CA HIS A 47 1.67 -9.70 4.55
C HIS A 47 2.40 -9.21 5.80
N CYS A 48 3.69 -9.48 5.88
CA CYS A 48 4.58 -8.93 6.90
C CYS A 48 5.90 -8.56 6.23
N ASP A 49 6.32 -7.31 6.33
CA ASP A 49 7.56 -6.82 5.75
C ASP A 49 8.73 -7.23 6.65
N SER A 50 9.88 -7.57 6.04
CA SER A 50 11.00 -8.19 6.75
C SER A 50 11.75 -7.27 7.72
N ASP A 51 11.50 -5.97 7.64
CA ASP A 51 12.08 -4.94 8.51
C ASP A 51 11.11 -4.42 9.57
N ASP A 52 9.97 -5.09 9.75
CA ASP A 52 8.94 -4.81 10.74
C ASP A 52 8.75 -5.97 11.73
N TRP A 53 7.87 -5.80 12.72
CA TRP A 53 7.45 -6.88 13.63
C TRP A 53 5.98 -6.75 14.05
N VAL A 54 5.44 -7.82 14.62
CA VAL A 54 4.02 -7.91 14.98
C VAL A 54 3.82 -8.45 16.39
N GLU A 55 2.70 -8.09 17.00
CA GLU A 55 2.23 -8.67 18.26
C GLU A 55 1.92 -10.17 18.10
N LYS A 56 2.13 -10.93 19.18
CA LYS A 56 2.11 -12.41 19.15
C LYS A 56 0.73 -13.00 18.83
N ASP A 57 -0.34 -12.25 19.10
CA ASP A 57 -1.74 -12.64 18.96
C ASP A 57 -2.39 -12.07 17.69
N MET A 58 -1.65 -11.32 16.86
CA MET A 58 -2.16 -10.66 15.64
C MET A 58 -2.97 -11.60 14.75
N CYS A 59 -2.36 -12.71 14.34
CA CYS A 59 -2.98 -13.65 13.41
C CYS A 59 -4.22 -14.32 14.02
N GLU A 60 -4.17 -14.67 15.31
CA GLU A 60 -5.29 -15.32 16.00
C GLU A 60 -6.49 -14.37 16.08
N LYS A 61 -6.30 -13.16 16.58
CA LYS A 61 -7.38 -12.18 16.75
C LYS A 61 -7.98 -11.74 15.43
N MET A 62 -7.15 -11.46 14.42
CA MET A 62 -7.65 -11.09 13.09
C MET A 62 -8.40 -12.24 12.43
N LEU A 63 -7.96 -13.49 12.62
CA LEU A 63 -8.66 -14.65 12.08
C LEU A 63 -10.01 -14.86 12.78
N ASN A 64 -10.05 -14.76 14.12
CA ASN A 64 -11.30 -14.87 14.88
C ASN A 64 -12.33 -13.82 14.42
N GLU A 65 -11.89 -12.56 14.28
CA GLU A 65 -12.69 -11.47 13.74
C GLU A 65 -13.22 -11.79 12.32
N ALA A 66 -12.37 -12.32 11.45
CA ALA A 66 -12.76 -12.69 10.09
C ALA A 66 -13.82 -13.80 10.06
N LEU A 67 -13.66 -14.82 10.93
CA LEU A 67 -14.55 -15.97 11.00
C LEU A 67 -15.89 -15.61 11.64
N GLU A 68 -15.87 -14.88 12.76
CA GLU A 68 -17.08 -14.41 13.48
C GLU A 68 -17.96 -13.54 12.59
N HIS A 69 -17.33 -12.63 11.84
CA HIS A 69 -18.06 -11.73 10.96
C HIS A 69 -18.15 -12.22 9.52
N HIS A 70 -17.60 -13.36 9.15
CA HIS A 70 -17.54 -13.83 7.75
C HIS A 70 -16.98 -12.75 6.81
N SER A 71 -15.93 -12.06 7.23
CA SER A 71 -15.34 -10.93 6.50
C SER A 71 -14.44 -11.42 5.36
N ASP A 72 -14.49 -10.75 4.23
CA ASP A 72 -13.49 -10.92 3.17
C ASP A 72 -12.19 -10.18 3.50
N VAL A 73 -12.28 -9.12 4.30
CA VAL A 73 -11.16 -8.29 4.73
C VAL A 73 -11.33 -7.90 6.19
N VAL A 74 -10.30 -8.07 7.01
CA VAL A 74 -10.20 -7.49 8.35
C VAL A 74 -9.11 -6.44 8.35
N VAL A 75 -9.45 -5.23 8.77
CA VAL A 75 -8.51 -4.11 8.93
C VAL A 75 -8.20 -3.92 10.41
N THR A 76 -6.92 -3.68 10.72
CA THR A 76 -6.49 -3.32 12.08
C THR A 76 -5.85 -1.94 12.13
N ASP A 77 -5.77 -1.39 13.33
CA ASP A 77 -4.89 -0.26 13.62
C ASP A 77 -3.42 -0.70 13.51
N TYR A 78 -2.50 0.26 13.65
CA TYR A 78 -1.07 -0.02 13.63
C TYR A 78 -0.27 0.97 14.47
N ILE A 79 1.01 0.65 14.69
CA ILE A 79 1.94 1.49 15.44
C ILE A 79 3.06 1.94 14.50
N LEU A 80 3.32 3.24 14.45
CA LEU A 80 4.57 3.76 13.91
C LEU A 80 5.64 3.66 14.98
N GLU A 81 6.68 2.86 14.71
CA GLU A 81 7.77 2.59 15.63
C GLU A 81 8.98 3.46 15.28
N TYR A 82 9.24 4.51 16.04
CA TYR A 82 10.47 5.32 15.97
C TYR A 82 11.42 4.90 17.08
N SER A 83 12.72 5.20 16.96
CA SER A 83 13.76 4.77 17.91
C SER A 83 13.45 5.08 19.38
N HIS A 84 12.71 6.17 19.64
CA HIS A 84 12.38 6.63 20.99
C HIS A 84 10.88 6.97 21.16
N LYS A 85 10.03 6.56 20.22
CA LYS A 85 8.60 6.93 20.25
C LYS A 85 7.76 5.92 19.49
N ARG A 86 6.60 5.59 20.06
CA ARG A 86 5.53 4.85 19.37
C ARG A 86 4.36 5.78 19.11
N ILE A 87 3.78 5.71 17.92
CA ILE A 87 2.56 6.46 17.58
C ILE A 87 1.50 5.47 17.15
N TYR A 88 0.45 5.34 17.96
CA TYR A 88 -0.74 4.58 17.62
C TYR A 88 -1.49 5.26 16.47
N LYS A 89 -1.84 4.50 15.43
CA LYS A 89 -2.55 4.97 14.25
C LYS A 89 -3.84 4.20 14.08
N LYS A 90 -4.93 4.88 14.39
CA LYS A 90 -6.28 4.37 14.18
C LYS A 90 -6.62 4.26 12.69
N GLN A 91 -7.28 3.19 12.31
CA GLN A 91 -7.70 2.80 10.97
C GLN A 91 -9.20 2.53 10.99
N THR A 92 -10.01 3.56 11.28
CA THR A 92 -11.46 3.45 11.11
C THR A 92 -11.79 3.02 9.68
N ILE A 93 -12.80 2.16 9.49
CA ILE A 93 -13.27 1.76 8.16
C ILE A 93 -14.63 2.38 7.85
N PRO A 94 -14.82 2.92 6.63
CA PRO A 94 -16.15 3.25 6.14
C PRO A 94 -17.04 2.01 6.00
N SER A 95 -18.35 2.20 6.09
CA SER A 95 -19.34 1.13 5.89
C SER A 95 -19.55 0.73 4.43
N ASN A 96 -18.98 1.49 3.48
CA ASN A 96 -19.12 1.23 2.05
C ASN A 96 -17.76 1.26 1.35
N ASN A 97 -17.61 0.39 0.34
CA ASN A 97 -16.35 0.21 -0.38
C ASN A 97 -15.89 1.44 -1.16
N ILE A 98 -16.83 2.25 -1.68
CA ILE A 98 -16.52 3.48 -2.41
C ILE A 98 -15.77 4.44 -1.49
N GLU A 99 -16.27 4.61 -0.26
CA GLU A 99 -15.61 5.42 0.75
C GLU A 99 -14.28 4.80 1.20
N CYS A 100 -14.17 3.47 1.33
CA CYS A 100 -12.89 2.82 1.61
C CYS A 100 -11.84 3.17 0.54
N ILE A 101 -12.21 3.08 -0.75
CA ILE A 101 -11.31 3.44 -1.86
C ILE A 101 -11.00 4.93 -1.85
N ASN A 102 -11.99 5.80 -1.63
CA ASN A 102 -11.76 7.23 -1.45
C ASN A 102 -10.75 7.50 -0.33
N TRP A 103 -10.87 6.79 0.80
CA TRP A 103 -9.98 6.93 1.96
C TRP A 103 -8.58 6.41 1.71
N LEU A 104 -8.41 5.38 0.87
CA LEU A 104 -7.10 4.95 0.39
C LEU A 104 -6.43 6.03 -0.46
N LEU A 105 -7.17 6.61 -1.42
CA LEU A 105 -6.66 7.60 -2.37
C LEU A 105 -6.22 8.92 -1.71
N ASN A 106 -6.74 9.23 -0.54
CA ASN A 106 -6.39 10.44 0.22
C ASN A 106 -5.76 10.13 1.58
N GLU A 107 -5.18 8.92 1.73
CA GLU A 107 -4.35 8.47 2.86
C GLU A 107 -5.04 8.45 4.24
N LYS A 108 -6.38 8.54 4.28
CA LYS A 108 -7.16 8.35 5.51
C LYS A 108 -7.20 6.89 5.96
N LEU A 109 -7.18 5.97 4.99
CA LEU A 109 -7.01 4.55 5.19
C LEU A 109 -5.63 4.14 4.67
N ARG A 110 -4.91 3.30 5.42
CA ARG A 110 -3.56 2.88 5.05
C ARG A 110 -3.62 2.00 3.81
N GLY A 111 -2.80 2.31 2.81
CA GLY A 111 -2.68 1.52 1.58
C GLY A 111 -1.93 0.19 1.72
N SER A 112 -1.19 -0.01 2.81
CA SER A 112 -0.36 -1.21 3.04
C SER A 112 -1.18 -2.50 3.15
N ASN A 113 -0.61 -3.63 2.71
CA ASN A 113 -1.29 -4.92 2.84
C ASN A 113 -1.03 -5.62 4.19
N TRP A 114 -0.09 -5.14 5.00
CA TRP A 114 0.29 -5.76 6.27
C TRP A 114 -0.68 -5.54 7.43
N ASN A 115 -1.56 -4.54 7.38
CA ASN A 115 -2.63 -4.36 8.37
C ASN A 115 -3.99 -4.91 7.91
N LYS A 116 -3.96 -5.84 6.94
CA LYS A 116 -5.17 -6.41 6.32
C LYS A 116 -5.05 -7.91 6.23
N LEU A 117 -5.94 -8.62 6.93
CA LEU A 117 -6.14 -10.05 6.70
C LEU A 117 -7.18 -10.18 5.59
N VAL A 118 -6.81 -10.85 4.50
CA VAL A 118 -7.60 -10.89 3.26
C VAL A 118 -7.95 -12.33 2.93
N LYS A 119 -9.22 -12.60 2.65
CA LYS A 119 -9.68 -13.91 2.20
C LYS A 119 -8.99 -14.28 0.88
N ARG A 120 -8.28 -15.40 0.84
CA ARG A 120 -7.47 -15.84 -0.30
C ARG A 120 -8.29 -15.92 -1.58
N ASN A 121 -9.51 -16.45 -1.51
CA ASN A 121 -10.39 -16.57 -2.67
C ASN A 121 -10.75 -15.23 -3.29
N LEU A 122 -10.86 -14.15 -2.50
CA LEU A 122 -11.06 -12.80 -3.03
C LEU A 122 -9.94 -12.42 -4.00
N LEU A 123 -8.69 -12.75 -3.65
CA LEU A 123 -7.51 -12.46 -4.47
C LEU A 123 -7.48 -13.36 -5.72
N VAL A 124 -7.71 -14.67 -5.56
CA VAL A 124 -7.61 -15.67 -6.63
C VAL A 124 -8.73 -15.50 -7.67
N GLU A 125 -9.99 -15.46 -7.23
CA GLU A 125 -11.16 -15.41 -8.13
C GLU A 125 -11.19 -14.12 -8.96
N ASN A 126 -10.67 -13.02 -8.41
CA ASN A 126 -10.63 -11.72 -9.08
C ASN A 126 -9.28 -11.41 -9.75
N SER A 127 -8.36 -12.39 -9.80
CA SER A 127 -7.03 -12.24 -10.40
C SER A 127 -6.26 -11.02 -9.87
N ILE A 128 -6.34 -10.77 -8.56
CA ILE A 128 -5.64 -9.68 -7.89
C ILE A 128 -4.19 -10.11 -7.68
N LYS A 129 -3.31 -9.63 -8.55
CA LYS A 129 -1.86 -9.89 -8.52
C LYS A 129 -1.08 -8.59 -8.48
N TYR A 130 0.06 -8.63 -7.79
CA TYR A 130 1.03 -7.54 -7.79
C TYR A 130 1.64 -7.40 -9.18
N ILE A 131 1.88 -6.17 -9.62
CA ILE A 131 2.42 -5.90 -10.97
C ILE A 131 3.94 -5.92 -10.87
N GLU A 132 4.57 -6.95 -11.44
CA GLU A 132 6.03 -7.07 -11.42
C GLU A 132 6.70 -5.87 -12.09
N GLY A 133 7.71 -5.29 -11.44
CA GLY A 133 8.38 -4.06 -11.88
C GLY A 133 7.82 -2.77 -11.28
N ILE A 134 6.64 -2.81 -10.67
CA ILE A 134 6.08 -1.74 -9.83
C ILE A 134 6.23 -2.15 -8.37
N ASP A 135 7.29 -1.66 -7.72
CA ASP A 135 7.62 -2.00 -6.33
C ASP A 135 7.29 -0.86 -5.35
N MET A 136 6.95 0.33 -5.86
CA MET A 136 6.44 1.45 -5.05
C MET A 136 4.93 1.58 -5.28
N TRP A 137 4.16 1.68 -4.20
CA TRP A 137 2.69 1.78 -4.21
C TRP A 137 1.94 0.56 -4.77
N GLU A 138 2.65 -0.54 -4.97
CA GLU A 138 2.11 -1.87 -5.23
C GLU A 138 1.01 -2.23 -4.22
N ASP A 139 1.23 -1.94 -2.94
CA ASP A 139 0.24 -2.21 -1.89
C ASP A 139 -1.04 -1.39 -2.05
N LEU A 140 -0.91 -0.13 -2.44
CA LEU A 140 -2.06 0.76 -2.65
C LEU A 140 -2.92 0.25 -3.80
N ILE A 141 -2.29 -0.15 -4.91
CA ILE A 141 -2.97 -0.73 -6.07
C ILE A 141 -3.76 -1.98 -5.65
N ILE A 142 -3.12 -2.86 -4.87
CA ILE A 142 -3.73 -4.12 -4.43
C ILE A 142 -4.84 -3.86 -3.42
N SER A 143 -4.65 -2.95 -2.46
CA SER A 143 -5.69 -2.54 -1.51
C SER A 143 -6.91 -1.98 -2.22
N ILE A 144 -6.75 -1.13 -3.24
CA ILE A 144 -7.88 -0.60 -4.02
C ILE A 144 -8.68 -1.75 -4.68
N LYS A 145 -7.98 -2.71 -5.29
CA LYS A 145 -8.63 -3.89 -5.91
C LYS A 145 -9.33 -4.75 -4.85
N ILE A 146 -8.70 -4.99 -3.70
CA ILE A 146 -9.28 -5.73 -2.57
C ILE A 146 -10.60 -5.09 -2.14
N PHE A 147 -10.61 -3.79 -1.83
CA PHE A 147 -11.84 -3.12 -1.39
C PHE A 147 -12.89 -3.00 -2.49
N PHE A 148 -12.49 -2.95 -3.75
CA PHE A 148 -13.44 -2.96 -4.86
C PHE A 148 -14.24 -4.27 -4.89
N PHE A 149 -13.58 -5.42 -4.72
CA PHE A 149 -14.22 -6.73 -4.83
C PHE A 149 -14.75 -7.29 -3.49
N ALA A 150 -14.25 -6.82 -2.35
CA ALA A 150 -14.68 -7.30 -1.04
C ALA A 150 -16.18 -7.05 -0.84
N LYS A 151 -16.93 -8.05 -0.39
CA LYS A 151 -18.35 -7.90 -0.06
C LYS A 151 -18.52 -7.51 1.41
N LYS A 152 -17.63 -7.99 2.27
CA LYS A 152 -17.66 -7.69 3.70
C LYS A 152 -16.28 -7.33 4.23
N THR A 153 -16.19 -6.15 4.83
CA THR A 153 -15.00 -5.71 5.58
C THR A 153 -15.39 -5.56 7.04
N SER A 154 -14.59 -6.07 7.95
CA SER A 154 -14.68 -5.74 9.38
C SER A 154 -13.43 -5.05 9.87
N TYR A 155 -13.55 -4.41 11.03
CA TYR A 155 -12.52 -3.59 11.64
C TYR A 155 -12.30 -4.01 13.08
N LEU A 156 -11.06 -4.41 13.34
CA LEU A 156 -10.59 -4.74 14.68
C LEU A 156 -9.84 -3.53 15.24
N ASN A 157 -10.43 -2.89 16.25
CA ASN A 157 -9.95 -1.66 16.90
C ASN A 157 -8.78 -1.95 17.87
N GLU A 158 -7.74 -2.61 17.37
CA GLU A 158 -6.50 -2.91 18.05
C GLU A 158 -5.34 -2.77 17.05
N ALA A 159 -4.17 -2.36 17.55
CA ALA A 159 -2.95 -2.26 16.75
C ALA A 159 -2.01 -3.42 17.07
N PHE A 160 -1.65 -4.17 16.03
CA PHE A 160 -0.75 -5.33 16.17
C PHE A 160 0.55 -5.18 15.41
N TYR A 161 0.57 -4.35 14.37
CA TYR A 161 1.70 -4.24 13.46
C TYR A 161 2.55 -3.02 13.80
N HIS A 162 3.85 -3.24 13.98
CA HIS A 162 4.83 -2.19 14.29
C HIS A 162 5.63 -1.84 13.05
N TYR A 163 5.21 -0.76 12.40
CA TYR A 163 5.85 -0.25 11.19
C TYR A 163 7.07 0.60 11.56
N ILE A 164 8.26 0.06 11.32
CA ILE A 164 9.54 0.66 11.69
C ILE A 164 9.84 1.91 10.86
N GLN A 165 10.10 3.02 11.55
CA GLN A 165 10.38 4.33 10.95
C GLN A 165 11.85 4.75 11.02
N TYR A 166 12.67 4.02 11.77
CA TYR A 166 14.10 4.34 11.98
C TYR A 166 15.05 3.56 11.06
N ASN A 167 14.53 2.69 10.19
CA ASN A 167 15.31 2.06 9.13
C ASN A 167 15.48 3.05 7.95
N TYR A 168 16.57 3.83 7.96
CA TYR A 168 16.88 4.78 6.89
C TYR A 168 17.26 4.14 5.55
N ALA A 169 17.59 2.85 5.56
CA ALA A 169 17.88 2.07 4.35
C ALA A 169 16.62 1.47 3.70
N SER A 170 15.43 1.71 4.26
CA SER A 170 14.21 1.15 3.72
C SER A 170 13.86 1.73 2.35
N TYR A 171 13.17 0.92 1.55
CA TYR A 171 12.81 1.26 0.17
C TYR A 171 11.99 2.55 0.07
N THR A 172 11.16 2.85 1.08
CA THR A 172 10.32 4.05 1.10
C THR A 172 11.07 5.31 1.52
N LYS A 173 12.24 5.20 2.19
CA LYS A 173 13.08 6.35 2.57
C LYS A 173 14.11 6.68 1.49
N LEU A 174 14.62 5.67 0.76
CA LEU A 174 15.56 5.84 -0.33
C LEU A 174 14.85 5.92 -1.69
N LEU A 175 14.24 7.07 -1.98
CA LEU A 175 13.58 7.29 -3.25
C LEU A 175 14.60 7.34 -4.40
N THR A 176 14.53 6.33 -5.26
CA THR A 176 15.32 6.27 -6.50
C THR A 176 14.52 6.82 -7.68
N ARG A 177 15.18 7.01 -8.83
CA ARG A 177 14.48 7.31 -10.09
C ARG A 177 13.40 6.27 -10.41
N LYS A 178 13.72 4.97 -10.26
CA LYS A 178 12.75 3.88 -10.46
C LYS A 178 11.57 4.01 -9.50
N SER A 179 11.81 4.37 -8.24
CA SER A 179 10.75 4.59 -7.26
C SER A 179 9.79 5.71 -7.69
N LEU A 180 10.32 6.80 -8.24
CA LEU A 180 9.53 7.93 -8.75
C LEU A 180 8.76 7.57 -10.02
N GLU A 181 9.36 6.80 -10.93
CA GLU A 181 8.69 6.26 -12.12
C GLU A 181 7.57 5.29 -11.72
N ASN A 182 7.79 4.45 -10.70
CA ASN A 182 6.74 3.58 -10.15
C ASN A 182 5.57 4.35 -9.54
N LEU A 183 5.76 5.55 -8.95
CA LEU A 183 4.64 6.38 -8.50
C LEU A 183 3.74 6.80 -9.67
N ILE A 184 4.33 7.10 -10.83
CA ILE A 184 3.59 7.42 -12.06
C ILE A 184 2.83 6.17 -12.53
N SER A 185 3.52 5.05 -12.69
CA SER A 185 2.90 3.78 -13.12
C SER A 185 1.79 3.32 -12.16
N GLY A 186 1.94 3.53 -10.86
CA GLY A 186 0.91 3.16 -9.89
C GLY A 186 -0.36 3.99 -10.03
N VAL A 187 -0.25 5.29 -10.30
CA VAL A 187 -1.42 6.14 -10.61
C VAL A 187 -2.07 5.72 -11.92
N GLU A 188 -1.28 5.46 -12.96
CA GLU A 188 -1.76 5.00 -14.26
C GLU A 188 -2.54 3.68 -14.11
N GLU A 189 -2.06 2.74 -13.30
CA GLU A 189 -2.77 1.47 -13.11
C GLU A 189 -4.04 1.57 -12.28
N ILE A 190 -4.07 2.48 -11.30
CA ILE A 190 -5.30 2.80 -10.56
C ILE A 190 -6.33 3.42 -11.52
N GLU A 191 -5.92 4.38 -12.35
CA GLU A 191 -6.79 5.04 -13.31
C GLU A 191 -7.30 4.06 -14.38
N HIS A 192 -6.42 3.21 -14.93
CA HIS A 192 -6.78 2.17 -15.87
C HIS A 192 -7.77 1.17 -15.27
N PHE A 193 -7.55 0.74 -14.02
CA PHE A 193 -8.50 -0.11 -13.31
C PHE A 193 -9.87 0.55 -13.16
N PHE A 194 -9.93 1.83 -12.77
CA PHE A 194 -11.18 2.57 -12.63
C PHE A 194 -11.92 2.76 -13.97
N LEU A 195 -11.19 3.04 -15.05
CA LEU A 195 -11.75 3.12 -16.40
C LEU A 195 -12.32 1.77 -16.84
N HIS A 196 -11.54 0.70 -16.72
CA HIS A 196 -11.97 -0.65 -17.11
C HIS A 196 -13.19 -1.14 -16.32
N LYS A 197 -13.32 -0.74 -15.05
CA LYS A 197 -14.48 -1.06 -14.21
C LYS A 197 -15.65 -0.07 -14.36
N ASN A 198 -15.53 0.96 -15.20
CA ASN A 198 -16.53 2.01 -15.39
C ASN A 198 -16.93 2.70 -14.08
N ILE A 199 -15.95 2.98 -13.21
CA ILE A 199 -16.15 3.62 -11.90
C ILE A 199 -15.35 4.90 -11.71
N LEU A 200 -14.65 5.38 -12.74
CA LEU A 200 -13.77 6.55 -12.63
C LEU A 200 -14.49 7.77 -12.06
N ASP A 201 -15.74 8.01 -12.48
CA ASP A 201 -16.54 9.18 -12.08
C ASP A 201 -16.70 9.30 -10.55
N PHE A 202 -16.75 8.19 -9.83
CA PHE A 202 -16.84 8.19 -8.37
C PHE A 202 -15.54 8.66 -7.68
N TYR A 203 -14.41 8.58 -8.38
CA TYR A 203 -13.08 8.78 -7.79
C TYR A 203 -12.29 9.94 -8.40
N VAL A 204 -12.79 10.61 -9.45
CA VAL A 204 -12.07 11.68 -10.19
C VAL A 204 -11.38 12.67 -9.25
N LYS A 205 -12.10 13.19 -8.25
CA LYS A 205 -11.55 14.17 -7.31
C LYS A 205 -10.36 13.62 -6.51
N ASN A 206 -10.51 12.44 -5.91
CA ASN A 206 -9.46 11.85 -5.08
C ASN A 206 -8.30 11.30 -5.91
N LEU A 207 -8.55 10.82 -7.13
CA LEU A 207 -7.50 10.46 -8.08
C LEU A 207 -6.66 11.68 -8.48
N ASN A 208 -7.29 12.86 -8.64
CA ASN A 208 -6.54 14.09 -8.89
C ASN A 208 -5.71 14.52 -7.67
N TYR A 209 -6.17 14.28 -6.43
CA TYR A 209 -5.34 14.49 -5.24
C TYR A 209 -4.13 13.56 -5.20
N LEU A 210 -4.31 12.27 -5.54
CA LEU A 210 -3.21 11.33 -5.66
C LEU A 210 -2.19 11.76 -6.73
N LYS A 211 -2.67 12.20 -7.90
CA LYS A 211 -1.84 12.80 -8.97
C LYS A 211 -1.03 14.00 -8.46
N LEU A 212 -1.64 14.88 -7.66
CA LEU A 212 -0.94 16.02 -7.05
C LEU A 212 0.12 15.58 -6.02
N ALA A 213 -0.15 14.55 -5.23
CA ALA A 213 0.83 13.96 -4.32
C ALA A 213 2.04 13.43 -5.09
N VAL A 214 1.82 12.68 -6.18
CA VAL A 214 2.90 12.22 -7.08
C VAL A 214 3.66 13.41 -7.65
N LYS A 215 2.99 14.43 -8.19
CA LYS A 215 3.65 15.63 -8.71
C LYS A 215 4.54 16.29 -7.66
N LEU A 216 4.11 16.31 -6.40
CA LEU A 216 4.93 16.87 -5.32
C LEU A 216 6.19 16.03 -5.08
N HIS A 217 6.08 14.70 -5.03
CA HIS A 217 7.25 13.82 -4.93
C HIS A 217 8.23 14.02 -6.08
N LEU A 218 7.72 14.11 -7.32
CA LEU A 218 8.53 14.38 -8.50
C LEU A 218 9.20 15.75 -8.42
N LEU A 219 8.47 16.79 -8.01
CA LEU A 219 8.96 18.16 -7.89
C LEU A 219 10.10 18.29 -6.86
N LEU A 220 9.97 17.63 -5.72
CA LEU A 220 10.94 17.69 -4.63
C LEU A 220 12.22 16.89 -4.94
N ASN A 221 12.13 15.90 -5.82
CA ASN A 221 13.22 14.96 -6.12
C ASN A 221 13.77 15.07 -7.56
N SER A 222 13.49 16.16 -8.27
CA SER A 222 14.05 16.41 -9.61
C SER A 222 14.55 17.84 -9.79
N ARG A 223 15.36 18.04 -10.84
CA ARG A 223 15.96 19.32 -11.25
C ARG A 223 16.03 19.41 -12.78
N GLY A 224 16.21 20.63 -13.30
CA GLY A 224 16.51 20.87 -14.71
C GLY A 224 15.44 20.35 -15.67
N LYS A 225 15.87 19.75 -16.79
CA LYS A 225 14.98 19.24 -17.85
C LYS A 225 13.98 18.21 -17.35
N GLN A 226 14.42 17.26 -16.52
CA GLN A 226 13.55 16.22 -15.96
C GLN A 226 12.41 16.82 -15.12
N GLN A 227 12.72 17.84 -14.31
CA GLN A 227 11.70 18.51 -13.51
C GLN A 227 10.65 19.19 -14.40
N LEU A 228 11.06 19.81 -15.51
CA LEU A 228 10.13 20.42 -16.47
C LEU A 228 9.23 19.37 -17.14
N GLU A 229 9.80 18.23 -17.54
CA GLU A 229 9.03 17.11 -18.08
C GLU A 229 7.98 16.61 -17.06
N TRP A 230 8.38 16.40 -15.81
CA TRP A 230 7.47 15.92 -14.75
C TRP A 230 6.43 16.95 -14.30
N ASN A 231 6.75 18.25 -14.33
CA ASN A 231 5.79 19.30 -14.04
C ASN A 231 4.60 19.31 -15.02
N ASN A 232 4.85 18.86 -16.25
CA ASN A 232 3.84 18.75 -17.31
C ASN A 232 2.95 17.50 -17.19
N LEU A 233 3.21 16.59 -16.24
CA LEU A 233 2.31 15.47 -15.97
C LEU A 233 1.01 15.94 -15.29
N TYR A 234 -0.09 15.24 -15.57
CA TYR A 234 -1.40 15.45 -14.93
C TYR A 234 -1.87 16.90 -14.88
N THR A 235 -1.79 17.63 -16.01
CA THR A 235 -2.12 19.07 -16.06
C THR A 235 -3.55 19.38 -15.60
N SER A 236 -4.51 18.49 -15.86
CA SER A 236 -5.90 18.60 -15.37
C SER A 236 -6.00 18.59 -13.84
N ALA A 237 -5.10 17.88 -13.16
CA ALA A 237 -5.06 17.82 -11.70
C ALA A 237 -4.68 19.17 -11.07
N ASN A 238 -4.03 20.08 -11.82
CA ASN A 238 -3.65 21.40 -11.31
C ASN A 238 -4.86 22.23 -10.85
N ASN A 239 -6.05 21.98 -11.41
CA ASN A 239 -7.30 22.63 -10.98
C ASN A 239 -7.69 22.28 -9.53
N TYR A 240 -7.13 21.19 -8.98
CA TYR A 240 -7.42 20.70 -7.63
C TYR A 240 -6.40 21.14 -6.58
N ILE A 241 -5.32 21.85 -6.96
CA ILE A 241 -4.21 22.22 -6.05
C ILE A 241 -4.71 22.89 -4.78
N PHE A 242 -5.51 23.96 -4.93
CA PHE A 242 -6.01 24.71 -3.78
C PHE A 242 -7.18 24.02 -3.06
N LEU A 243 -7.80 23.04 -3.70
CA LEU A 243 -8.86 22.21 -3.11
C LEU A 243 -8.30 21.08 -2.24
N TYR A 244 -7.01 20.73 -2.38
CA TYR A 244 -6.44 19.59 -1.67
C TYR A 244 -6.07 19.96 -0.23
N GLN A 245 -6.96 19.67 0.71
CA GLN A 245 -6.82 20.12 2.11
C GLN A 245 -5.62 19.52 2.85
N ALA A 246 -5.16 18.32 2.46
CA ALA A 246 -4.01 17.68 3.10
C ALA A 246 -2.67 18.38 2.80
N LEU A 247 -2.60 19.19 1.73
CA LEU A 247 -1.41 19.96 1.42
C LEU A 247 -1.37 21.28 2.18
N SER A 248 -0.20 21.60 2.75
CA SER A 248 0.05 22.91 3.32
C SER A 248 0.02 24.01 2.25
N ASN A 249 -0.28 25.25 2.66
CA ASN A 249 -0.37 26.37 1.73
C ASN A 249 0.94 26.61 0.96
N TYR A 250 2.10 26.42 1.61
CA TYR A 250 3.40 26.53 0.95
C TYR A 250 3.57 25.48 -0.16
N LEU A 251 3.20 24.22 0.08
CA LEU A 251 3.30 23.16 -0.92
C LEU A 251 2.33 23.37 -2.08
N LYS A 252 1.12 23.88 -1.80
CA LYS A 252 0.16 24.29 -2.85
C LYS A 252 0.74 25.37 -3.75
N ILE A 253 1.34 26.41 -3.18
CA ILE A 253 1.99 27.49 -3.93
C ILE A 253 3.14 26.93 -4.77
N ALA A 254 3.98 26.04 -4.22
CA ALA A 254 5.08 25.43 -4.95
C ALA A 254 4.59 24.62 -6.18
N LEU A 255 3.57 23.77 -5.99
CA LEU A 255 2.93 23.03 -7.10
C LEU A 255 2.31 23.96 -8.14
N TRP A 256 1.66 25.04 -7.69
CA TRP A 256 1.07 26.02 -8.58
C TRP A 256 2.14 26.74 -9.42
N PHE A 257 3.25 27.20 -8.83
CA PHE A 257 4.36 27.77 -9.58
C PHE A 257 4.97 26.77 -10.56
N ALA A 258 5.18 25.52 -10.13
CA ALA A 258 5.67 24.45 -10.99
C ALA A 258 4.74 24.21 -12.20
N SER A 259 3.41 24.32 -12.02
CA SER A 259 2.42 24.18 -13.10
C SER A 259 2.45 25.29 -14.15
N LYS A 260 3.10 26.43 -13.85
CA LYS A 260 3.20 27.58 -14.77
C LYS A 260 4.52 27.62 -15.54
N LYS A 261 5.54 26.90 -15.09
CA LYS A 261 6.83 26.81 -15.79
C LYS A 261 6.70 25.82 -16.95
N LYS A 262 6.84 26.33 -18.17
CA LYS A 262 6.94 25.55 -19.41
C LYS A 262 8.39 25.53 -19.87
#